data_AF-A0A7S4M4L3-F1
#
_entry.id   AF-A0A7S4M4L3-F1
#
_cell.length_a   1.000
_cell.length_b   1.000
_cell.length_c   1.000
_cell.angle_alpha   90.00
_cell.angle_beta   90.00
_cell.angle_gamma   90.00
#
_symmetry.space_group_name_H-M   'P 1'
#
loop_
_entity.id
_entity.type
_entity.pdbx_description
1 polymer ?
#
loop_
_entity_poly.entity_id
_entity_poly.type
_entity_poly.pdbx_seq_one_letter_code
_entity_poly.pdbx_strand_id
1 'polypeptide(L)'
;DDDDEYEDEDDDEGVCHEGDESCDASARSRELLPKYDDLDDESDDEFYEEAPHVYTLSCPANLMFDGYRILEDFNTLYQSVEYFMVPDGDVCLELDAVIQACAKYRPHYHELVLDFPARYIDSVKRVLFVGGGDSMLLAEAIKYPDLELVVGLE
;
A
#
# COMPACT_ATOMS: atom_id res chain seq x y z
N ASP A 1 -20.10 27.72 -34.75
CA ASP A 1 -21.15 26.73 -34.47
C ASP A 1 -20.43 25.42 -34.15
N ASP A 2 -19.81 25.22 -33.00
CA ASP A 2 -19.98 25.80 -31.67
C ASP A 2 -18.61 25.86 -30.97
N ASP A 3 -18.28 27.02 -30.39
CA ASP A 3 -17.12 27.25 -29.53
C ASP A 3 -17.62 27.10 -28.07
N ASP A 4 -17.23 26.03 -27.38
CA ASP A 4 -17.50 25.86 -25.95
C ASP A 4 -16.30 26.43 -25.16
N GLU A 5 -16.43 27.69 -24.74
CA GLU A 5 -15.59 28.34 -23.71
C GLU A 5 -15.80 27.63 -22.36
N TYR A 6 -14.73 27.05 -21.81
CA TYR A 6 -14.69 26.64 -20.41
C TYR A 6 -14.48 27.90 -19.56
N GLU A 7 -15.51 28.30 -18.81
CA GLU A 7 -15.39 29.33 -17.77
C GLU A 7 -14.56 28.78 -16.60
N ASP A 8 -13.44 29.43 -16.30
CA ASP A 8 -12.64 29.19 -15.10
C ASP A 8 -13.45 29.63 -13.87
N GLU A 9 -13.87 28.69 -13.03
CA GLU A 9 -14.42 28.99 -11.70
C GLU A 9 -13.24 29.37 -10.77
N ASP A 10 -13.03 30.68 -10.59
CA ASP A 10 -12.15 31.26 -9.59
C ASP A 10 -12.61 30.86 -8.18
N ASP A 11 -12.02 29.81 -7.61
CA ASP A 11 -12.06 29.54 -6.16
C ASP A 11 -11.19 30.59 -5.45
N ASP A 12 -11.85 31.68 -5.06
CA ASP A 12 -11.33 32.79 -4.24
C ASP A 12 -10.90 32.30 -2.85
N GLU A 13 -9.68 31.76 -2.74
CA GLU A 13 -9.02 31.57 -1.44
C GLU A 13 -8.68 32.96 -0.86
N GLY A 14 -9.61 33.45 -0.04
CA GLY A 14 -9.67 34.78 0.54
C GLY A 14 -8.34 35.35 1.01
N VAL A 15 -7.89 36.37 0.29
CA VAL A 15 -6.82 37.28 0.71
C VAL A 15 -7.41 38.32 1.66
N CYS A 16 -7.13 38.22 2.96
CA CYS A 16 -7.52 39.23 3.94
C CYS A 16 -6.76 40.54 3.71
N HIS A 17 -7.47 41.62 3.34
CA HIS A 17 -6.90 42.97 3.33
C HIS A 17 -6.95 43.63 4.71
N GLU A 18 -5.95 44.45 5.04
CA GLU A 18 -5.89 45.16 6.32
C GLU A 18 -7.04 46.18 6.42
N GLY A 19 -8.04 45.86 7.25
CA GLY A 19 -9.17 46.76 7.53
C GLY A 19 -10.49 46.09 7.91
N ASP A 20 -10.65 44.78 7.68
CA ASP A 20 -11.91 44.09 7.99
C ASP A 20 -11.99 43.61 9.45
N GLU A 21 -12.90 44.20 10.24
CA GLU A 21 -13.16 43.88 11.66
C GLU A 21 -13.87 42.51 11.88
N SER A 22 -13.76 41.56 10.93
CA SER A 22 -14.42 40.26 10.99
C SER A 22 -13.48 39.05 10.86
N CYS A 23 -12.18 39.24 10.65
CA CYS A 23 -11.24 38.12 10.64
C CYS A 23 -10.81 37.78 12.08
N ASP A 24 -11.24 36.63 12.57
CA ASP A 24 -10.77 36.04 13.82
C ASP A 24 -9.25 35.86 13.77
N ALA A 25 -8.54 36.48 14.71
CA ALA A 25 -7.08 36.54 14.75
C ALA A 25 -6.42 35.21 15.20
N SER A 26 -7.10 34.08 15.02
CA SER A 26 -6.59 32.75 15.35
C SER A 26 -5.84 32.07 14.19
N ALA A 27 -5.90 32.63 12.97
CA ALA A 27 -5.31 32.01 11.77
C ALA A 27 -3.92 32.54 11.37
N ARG A 28 -3.17 33.19 12.27
CA ARG A 28 -1.82 33.71 11.99
C ARG A 28 -0.73 32.99 12.76
N SER A 29 -0.49 31.73 12.38
CA SER A 29 0.85 31.11 12.32
C SER A 29 0.69 29.66 11.87
N ARG A 30 0.75 29.40 10.55
CA ARG A 30 1.21 28.08 10.08
C ARG A 30 2.71 28.03 10.36
N GLU A 31 3.08 27.84 11.63
CA GLU A 31 4.35 27.19 11.94
C GLU A 31 4.32 25.87 11.17
N LEU A 32 5.32 25.65 10.33
CA LEU A 32 5.60 24.34 9.76
C LEU A 32 5.75 23.42 10.97
N LEU A 33 4.71 22.65 11.28
CA LEU A 33 4.79 21.63 12.32
C LEU A 33 6.01 20.78 11.96
N PRO A 34 7.01 20.69 12.85
CA PRO A 34 8.19 19.90 12.58
C PRO A 34 7.76 18.45 12.73
N LYS A 35 7.13 17.90 11.69
CA LYS A 35 6.48 16.58 11.69
C LYS A 35 7.45 15.42 11.98
N TYR A 36 8.74 15.72 12.09
CA TYR A 36 9.84 14.76 12.18
C TYR A 36 10.96 15.20 13.14
N ASP A 37 10.81 16.27 13.94
CA ASP A 37 11.87 16.69 14.88
C ASP A 37 11.81 15.94 16.22
N ASP A 38 10.71 15.24 16.47
CA ASP A 38 10.39 14.49 17.69
C ASP A 38 10.48 12.96 17.47
N LEU A 39 11.35 12.52 16.55
CA LEU A 39 11.74 11.11 16.39
C LEU A 39 12.72 10.62 17.48
N ASP A 40 12.58 11.13 18.70
CA ASP A 40 13.22 10.60 19.92
C ASP A 40 12.29 9.63 20.66
N ASP A 41 11.20 9.19 20.02
CA ASP A 41 10.31 8.18 20.59
C ASP A 41 11.05 6.85 20.72
N GLU A 42 11.04 6.32 21.96
CA GLU A 42 11.51 5.00 22.33
C GLU A 42 11.00 3.98 21.28
N SER A 43 11.79 2.93 21.00
CA SER A 43 11.31 1.88 20.10
C SER A 43 9.94 1.43 20.60
N ASP A 44 8.89 1.69 19.81
CA ASP A 44 7.54 1.19 20.02
C ASP A 44 7.57 -0.34 19.81
N ASP A 45 8.38 -1.03 20.59
CA ASP A 45 8.44 -2.48 20.63
C ASP A 45 7.07 -3.01 21.07
N GLU A 46 6.30 -2.26 21.88
CA GLU A 46 4.90 -2.56 22.20
C GLU A 46 3.99 -2.56 20.96
N PHE A 47 4.22 -1.69 19.98
CA PHE A 47 3.45 -1.70 18.72
C PHE A 47 3.70 -3.00 17.94
N TYR A 48 4.94 -3.51 17.94
CA TYR A 48 5.28 -4.77 17.29
C TYR A 48 4.97 -6.02 18.14
N GLU A 49 4.91 -5.91 19.48
CA GLU A 49 4.50 -6.99 20.38
C GLU A 49 2.99 -7.27 20.31
N GLU A 50 2.15 -6.26 20.03
CA GLU A 50 0.71 -6.44 19.83
C GLU A 50 0.30 -6.83 18.38
N ALA A 51 1.20 -6.70 17.39
CA ALA A 51 0.82 -6.62 15.98
C ALA A 51 0.88 -7.87 15.06
N PRO A 52 1.17 -9.12 15.47
CA PRO A 52 0.77 -10.26 14.64
C PRO A 52 -0.62 -10.80 15.03
N HIS A 53 -1.15 -10.44 16.21
CA HIS A 53 -2.28 -11.13 16.82
C HIS A 53 -3.61 -10.37 16.84
N VAL A 54 -3.76 -9.18 16.25
CA VAL A 54 -5.02 -8.42 16.44
C VAL A 54 -5.68 -7.91 15.17
N TYR A 55 -4.97 -7.63 14.07
CA TYR A 55 -5.65 -7.14 12.86
C TYR A 55 -6.42 -8.23 12.10
N THR A 56 -6.02 -9.49 12.22
CA THR A 56 -6.79 -10.64 11.73
C THR A 56 -7.76 -11.17 12.79
N LEU A 57 -7.36 -11.24 14.07
CA LEU A 57 -8.14 -11.83 15.16
C LEU A 57 -9.23 -10.93 15.77
N SER A 58 -9.17 -9.60 15.63
CA SER A 58 -10.23 -8.70 16.12
C SER A 58 -11.45 -8.64 15.20
N CYS A 59 -11.33 -9.16 13.97
CA CYS A 59 -12.46 -9.34 13.08
C CYS A 59 -12.98 -10.79 13.24
N PRO A 60 -14.21 -11.02 13.73
CA PRO A 60 -14.77 -12.37 13.81
C PRO A 60 -14.99 -13.02 12.43
N ALA A 61 -14.72 -12.30 11.34
CA ALA A 61 -14.60 -12.80 9.99
C ALA A 61 -13.11 -12.93 9.62
N ASN A 62 -12.41 -13.88 10.24
CA ASN A 62 -11.21 -14.41 9.61
C ASN A 62 -11.58 -14.87 8.19
N LEU A 63 -10.69 -14.67 7.22
CA LEU A 63 -10.74 -15.35 5.92
C LEU A 63 -10.47 -16.85 6.17
N MET A 64 -11.45 -17.52 6.79
CA MET A 64 -11.42 -18.93 7.09
C MET A 64 -11.83 -19.66 5.82
N PHE A 65 -10.89 -20.35 5.20
CA PHE A 65 -11.20 -21.29 4.16
C PHE A 65 -11.66 -22.59 4.82
N ASP A 66 -12.91 -22.99 4.60
CA ASP A 66 -13.35 -24.32 5.00
C ASP A 66 -12.78 -25.38 4.05
N GLY A 67 -12.36 -26.52 4.60
CA GLY A 67 -11.95 -27.67 3.79
C GLY A 67 -10.65 -27.49 2.99
N TYR A 68 -9.81 -26.53 3.38
CA TYR A 68 -8.47 -26.39 2.82
C TYR A 68 -7.57 -27.59 3.17
N ARG A 69 -6.55 -27.77 2.36
CA ARG A 69 -5.52 -28.81 2.54
C ARG A 69 -4.15 -28.16 2.50
N ILE A 70 -3.41 -28.27 3.59
CA ILE A 70 -2.00 -27.88 3.67
C ILE A 70 -1.20 -28.69 2.65
N LEU A 71 -0.45 -28.00 1.81
CA LEU A 71 0.47 -28.56 0.82
C LEU A 71 1.89 -28.63 1.39
N GLU A 72 2.31 -27.56 2.06
CA GLU A 72 3.64 -27.41 2.62
C GLU A 72 3.58 -26.44 3.83
N ASP A 73 4.33 -26.74 4.88
CA ASP A 73 4.40 -25.96 6.12
C ASP A 73 5.83 -26.06 6.67
N PHE A 74 6.47 -24.90 6.88
CA PHE A 74 7.79 -24.81 7.49
C PHE A 74 8.03 -23.45 8.13
N ASN A 75 9.02 -23.39 9.03
CA ASN A 75 9.49 -22.15 9.64
C ASN A 75 10.83 -21.73 9.05
N THR A 76 10.96 -20.44 8.76
CA THR A 76 12.24 -19.82 8.40
C THR A 76 12.87 -19.16 9.62
N LEU A 77 13.97 -18.43 9.41
CA LEU A 77 14.55 -17.59 10.46
C LEU A 77 13.70 -16.34 10.76
N TYR A 78 12.78 -15.98 9.87
CA TYR A 78 12.05 -14.71 9.92
C TYR A 78 10.56 -14.90 10.24
N GLN A 79 9.93 -15.93 9.68
CA GLN A 79 8.49 -16.16 9.72
C GLN A 79 8.12 -17.63 9.44
N SER A 80 6.90 -18.00 9.83
CA SER A 80 6.24 -19.24 9.42
C SER A 80 5.70 -19.11 7.99
N VAL A 81 5.81 -20.18 7.20
CA VAL A 81 5.40 -20.22 5.80
C VAL A 81 4.50 -21.43 5.58
N GLU A 82 3.28 -21.18 5.14
CA GLU A 82 2.33 -22.23 4.76
C GLU A 82 1.88 -22.02 3.31
N TYR A 83 1.90 -23.12 2.54
CA TYR A 83 1.19 -23.22 1.28
C TYR A 83 0.00 -24.15 1.47
N PHE A 84 -1.19 -23.69 1.12
CA PHE A 84 -2.39 -24.51 1.19
C PHE A 84 -3.24 -24.41 -0.07
N MET A 85 -4.07 -25.43 -0.28
CA MET A 85 -5.03 -25.51 -1.37
C MET A 85 -6.45 -25.44 -0.83
N VAL A 86 -7.26 -24.54 -1.35
CA VAL A 86 -8.68 -24.41 -1.00
C VAL A 86 -9.55 -25.37 -1.84
N PRO A 87 -10.81 -25.67 -1.46
CA PRO A 87 -11.63 -26.68 -2.14
C PRO A 87 -11.85 -26.47 -3.64
N ASP A 88 -11.77 -25.23 -4.10
CA ASP A 88 -11.95 -24.88 -5.51
C ASP A 88 -10.67 -25.07 -6.35
N GLY A 89 -9.60 -25.60 -5.73
CA GLY A 89 -8.31 -25.89 -6.34
C GLY A 89 -7.34 -24.70 -6.40
N ASP A 90 -7.68 -23.53 -5.86
CA ASP A 90 -6.73 -22.42 -5.75
C ASP A 90 -5.65 -22.71 -4.70
N VAL A 91 -4.44 -22.21 -4.95
CA VAL A 91 -3.28 -22.38 -4.07
C VAL A 91 -2.91 -21.03 -3.49
N CYS A 92 -2.77 -20.99 -2.18
CA CYS A 92 -2.49 -19.77 -1.42
C CYS A 92 -1.16 -19.89 -0.66
N LEU A 93 -0.49 -18.75 -0.52
CA LEU A 93 0.66 -18.53 0.35
C LEU A 93 0.19 -17.78 1.59
N GLU A 94 0.57 -18.28 2.76
CA GLU A 94 0.38 -17.65 4.05
C GLU A 94 1.73 -17.48 4.74
N LEU A 95 1.91 -16.31 5.35
CA LEU A 95 3.06 -15.97 6.18
C LEU A 95 2.54 -15.50 7.54
N ASP A 96 2.98 -16.11 8.64
CA ASP A 96 2.57 -15.78 10.00
C ASP A 96 1.04 -15.65 10.18
N ALA A 97 0.30 -16.65 9.69
CA ALA A 97 -1.17 -16.68 9.73
C ALA A 97 -1.86 -15.55 8.93
N VAL A 98 -1.14 -14.89 8.01
CA VAL A 98 -1.66 -13.89 7.09
C VAL A 98 -1.54 -14.37 5.65
N ILE A 99 -2.69 -14.51 4.98
CA ILE A 99 -2.76 -14.84 3.56
C ILE A 99 -2.13 -13.71 2.74
N GLN A 100 -1.04 -14.02 2.05
CA GLN A 100 -0.31 -13.08 1.20
C GLN A 100 -0.92 -13.02 -0.20
N ALA A 101 -1.11 -14.18 -0.82
CA ALA A 101 -1.65 -14.27 -2.19
C ALA A 101 -2.25 -15.65 -2.47
N CYS A 102 -3.27 -15.70 -3.33
CA CYS A 102 -3.79 -16.93 -3.93
C CYS A 102 -3.69 -16.85 -5.46
N ALA A 103 -3.47 -17.99 -6.11
CA ALA A 103 -3.11 -18.03 -7.53
C ALA A 103 -4.20 -17.48 -8.47
N LYS A 104 -5.50 -17.66 -8.20
CA LYS A 104 -6.58 -17.17 -9.08
C LYS A 104 -6.76 -15.65 -9.03
N TYR A 105 -6.54 -15.03 -7.87
CA TYR A 105 -6.82 -13.60 -7.67
C TYR A 105 -5.56 -12.73 -7.69
N ARG A 106 -4.39 -13.35 -7.86
CA ARG A 106 -3.08 -12.72 -7.91
C ARG A 106 -3.00 -11.39 -8.69
N PRO A 107 -3.59 -11.21 -9.89
CA PRO A 107 -3.38 -9.98 -10.66
C PRO A 107 -3.90 -8.72 -9.93
N HIS A 108 -4.99 -8.82 -9.18
CA HIS A 108 -5.69 -7.64 -8.62
C HIS A 108 -4.81 -6.80 -7.69
N TYR A 109 -3.97 -7.45 -6.88
CA TYR A 109 -3.02 -6.74 -6.00
C TYR A 109 -1.82 -6.25 -6.79
N HIS A 110 -1.15 -7.14 -7.54
CA HIS A 110 0.12 -6.85 -8.19
C HIS A 110 0.00 -5.81 -9.32
N GLU A 111 -1.04 -5.91 -10.16
CA GLU A 111 -1.30 -4.93 -11.22
C GLU A 111 -1.59 -3.56 -10.60
N LEU A 112 -2.44 -3.49 -9.57
CA LEU A 112 -2.79 -2.21 -8.96
C LEU A 112 -1.58 -1.55 -8.28
N VAL A 113 -0.81 -2.30 -7.49
CA VAL A 113 0.36 -1.78 -6.77
C VAL A 113 1.41 -1.22 -7.72
N LEU A 114 1.54 -1.80 -8.90
CA LEU A 114 2.55 -1.41 -9.88
C LEU A 114 2.04 -0.37 -10.89
N ASP A 115 0.86 -0.59 -11.49
CA ASP A 115 0.32 0.23 -12.56
C ASP A 115 -0.26 1.55 -12.05
N PHE A 116 -0.76 1.59 -10.81
CA PHE A 116 -1.29 2.82 -10.24
C PHE A 116 -0.21 3.91 -10.12
N PRO A 117 0.94 3.69 -9.47
CA PRO A 117 2.01 4.70 -9.45
C PRO A 117 2.60 4.95 -10.85
N ALA A 118 2.68 3.93 -11.72
CA ALA A 118 3.23 4.10 -13.07
C ALA A 118 2.43 5.08 -13.95
N ARG A 119 1.13 5.27 -13.68
CA ARG A 119 0.29 6.25 -14.39
C ARG A 119 0.75 7.71 -14.22
N TYR A 120 1.56 7.99 -13.21
CA TYR A 120 2.02 9.35 -12.88
C TYR A 120 3.43 9.64 -13.40
N ILE A 121 4.03 8.72 -14.17
CA ILE A 121 5.36 8.88 -14.76
C ILE A 121 5.31 8.54 -16.25
N ASP A 122 6.06 9.29 -17.06
CA ASP A 122 6.00 9.17 -18.53
C ASP A 122 6.52 7.82 -19.05
N SER A 123 7.52 7.23 -18.37
CA SER A 123 8.17 6.00 -18.78
C SER A 123 8.78 5.28 -17.58
N VAL A 124 8.47 3.98 -17.45
CA VAL A 124 8.97 3.13 -16.37
C VAL A 124 10.27 2.46 -16.79
N LYS A 125 11.40 3.06 -16.40
CA LYS A 125 12.74 2.56 -16.75
C LYS A 125 13.41 1.73 -15.66
N ARG A 126 13.16 2.06 -14.39
CA ARG A 126 13.82 1.44 -13.25
C ARG A 126 12.80 1.21 -12.15
N VAL A 127 12.70 -0.03 -11.70
CA VAL A 127 11.79 -0.43 -10.62
C VAL A 127 12.62 -0.98 -9.47
N LEU A 128 12.35 -0.47 -8.27
CA LEU A 128 12.80 -1.05 -7.01
C LEU A 128 11.56 -1.45 -6.24
N PHE A 129 11.48 -2.69 -5.81
CA PHE A 129 10.43 -3.15 -4.90
C PHE A 129 11.04 -3.85 -3.69
N VAL A 130 10.37 -3.70 -2.55
CA VAL A 130 10.73 -4.30 -1.27
C VAL A 130 9.60 -5.24 -0.86
N GLY A 131 9.94 -6.47 -0.50
CA GLY A 131 9.00 -7.56 -0.31
C GLY A 131 8.51 -8.16 -1.63
N GLY A 132 7.32 -8.76 -1.59
CA GLY A 132 6.69 -9.37 -2.75
C GLY A 132 7.12 -10.82 -2.98
N GLY A 133 7.48 -11.57 -1.93
CA GLY A 133 8.09 -12.91 -1.93
C GLY A 133 7.55 -13.97 -2.90
N ASP A 134 6.35 -13.82 -3.45
CA ASP A 134 5.86 -14.64 -4.57
C ASP A 134 6.45 -14.25 -5.95
N SER A 135 7.28 -13.21 -6.00
CA SER A 135 7.90 -12.59 -7.18
C SER A 135 6.91 -12.08 -8.23
N MET A 136 5.65 -11.86 -7.86
CA MET A 136 4.64 -11.45 -8.85
C MET A 136 4.67 -9.96 -9.14
N LEU A 137 5.17 -9.12 -8.22
CA LEU A 137 5.54 -7.73 -8.56
C LEU A 137 6.59 -7.67 -9.68
N LEU A 138 7.57 -8.60 -9.68
CA LEU A 138 8.54 -8.71 -10.78
C LEU A 138 7.85 -9.13 -12.08
N ALA A 139 6.93 -10.10 -12.02
CA ALA A 139 6.18 -10.57 -13.19
C ALA A 139 5.35 -9.47 -13.86
N GLU A 140 4.84 -8.52 -13.07
CA GLU A 140 4.16 -7.33 -13.56
C GLU A 140 5.15 -6.27 -14.07
N ALA A 141 6.22 -5.98 -13.32
CA ALA A 141 7.24 -4.99 -13.69
C ALA A 141 7.87 -5.23 -15.07
N ILE A 142 8.16 -6.49 -15.42
CA ILE A 142 8.79 -6.84 -16.70
C ILE A 142 7.91 -6.57 -17.92
N LYS A 143 6.63 -6.23 -17.74
CA LYS A 143 5.71 -5.89 -18.85
C LYS A 143 5.96 -4.47 -19.39
N TYR A 144 6.66 -3.60 -18.66
CA TYR A 144 6.95 -2.25 -19.13
C TYR A 144 7.95 -2.24 -20.29
N PRO A 145 7.64 -1.60 -21.43
CA PRO A 145 8.45 -1.69 -22.65
C PRO A 145 9.80 -0.97 -22.55
N ASP A 146 9.90 0.09 -21.75
CA ASP A 146 11.11 0.90 -21.59
C ASP A 146 11.97 0.47 -20.39
N LEU A 147 11.65 -0.67 -19.78
CA LEU A 147 12.31 -1.13 -18.57
C LEU A 147 13.77 -1.49 -18.82
N GLU A 148 14.67 -0.89 -18.05
CA GLU A 148 16.12 -1.06 -18.11
C GLU A 148 16.64 -1.90 -16.92
N LEU A 149 16.03 -1.78 -15.74
CA LEU A 149 16.45 -2.47 -14.52
C LEU A 149 15.29 -2.69 -13.55
N VAL A 150 15.25 -3.89 -12.95
CA VAL A 150 14.40 -4.19 -11.79
C VAL A 150 15.27 -4.74 -10.67
N VAL A 151 15.07 -4.23 -9.46
CA VAL A 151 15.70 -4.75 -8.23
C VAL A 151 14.59 -5.13 -7.27
N GLY A 152 14.57 -6.41 -6.87
CA GLY A 152 13.71 -6.90 -5.79
C GLY A 152 14.54 -7.14 -4.54
N LEU A 153 14.06 -6.65 -3.40
CA LEU A 153 14.64 -6.88 -2.07
C LEU A 153 13.64 -7.67 -1.24
N GLU A 154 13.95 -8.93 -0.93
CA GLU A 154 13.15 -9.83 -0.10
C GLU A 154 13.94 -10.23 1.15
#